data_AF-A0A8J3CIP8-F1
#
_entry.id   AF-A0A8J3CIP8-F1
#
_cell.length_a   1.000
_cell.length_b   1.000
_cell.length_c   1.000
_cell.angle_alpha   90.00
_cell.angle_beta   90.00
_cell.angle_gamma   90.00
#
_symmetry.space_group_name_H-M   'P 1'
#
loop_
_entity.id
_entity.type
_entity.pdbx_description
1 polymer ?
#
loop_
_entity_poly.entity_id
_entity_poly.type
_entity_poly.pdbx_seq_one_letter_code
_entity_poly.pdbx_strand_id
1 'polypeptide(L)'
;MNEPETAALLAAAKVLDPRFPKPDEHGVLVRLWQQQLRQVPFPAAQQALLSYYASERYRQHRQPISAADVLGEWRDAHRAAEERHRSHRALTQARQHPFDPDRLHRGVDQAVTQLAQRWHIRRGLNPQQAHERAAADRAARRAWLSVACPHCRAPAGEPCWRPTPRAVGRVRRTQPHPSRITEALQARHDTGTG
;
A
#
# COMPACT_ATOMS: atom_id res chain seq x y z
N MET A 1 -25.85 -13.96 -12.76
CA MET A 1 -26.99 -13.45 -13.55
C MET A 1 -27.55 -14.57 -14.42
N ASN A 2 -28.87 -14.67 -14.54
CA ASN A 2 -29.55 -15.64 -15.41
C ASN A 2 -29.73 -15.08 -16.84
N GLU A 3 -30.25 -15.90 -17.76
CA GLU A 3 -30.42 -15.52 -19.17
C GLU A 3 -31.42 -14.36 -19.36
N PRO A 4 -32.64 -14.37 -18.77
CA PRO A 4 -33.57 -13.24 -18.85
C PRO A 4 -32.99 -11.91 -18.35
N GLU A 5 -32.28 -11.93 -17.22
CA GLU A 5 -31.59 -10.76 -16.66
C GLU A 5 -30.50 -10.24 -17.61
N THR A 6 -29.75 -11.16 -18.23
CA THR A 6 -28.71 -10.81 -19.20
C THR A 6 -29.33 -10.17 -20.44
N ALA A 7 -30.43 -10.71 -20.96
CA ALA A 7 -31.14 -10.14 -22.09
C ALA A 7 -31.69 -8.74 -21.77
N ALA A 8 -32.25 -8.54 -20.57
CA ALA A 8 -32.71 -7.24 -20.10
C ALA A 8 -31.57 -6.22 -20.00
N LEU A 9 -30.39 -6.64 -19.50
CA LEU A 9 -29.20 -5.79 -19.42
C LEU A 9 -28.73 -5.35 -20.82
N LEU A 10 -28.69 -6.29 -21.78
CA LEU A 10 -28.29 -6.01 -23.16
C LEU A 10 -29.29 -5.09 -23.87
N ALA A 11 -30.58 -5.26 -23.62
CA ALA A 11 -31.61 -4.35 -24.10
C ALA A 11 -31.41 -2.93 -23.54
N ALA A 12 -31.13 -2.79 -22.25
CA ALA A 12 -30.82 -1.50 -21.63
C ALA A 12 -29.55 -0.87 -22.23
N ALA A 13 -28.50 -1.66 -22.46
CA ALA A 13 -27.27 -1.18 -23.11
C ALA A 13 -27.55 -0.65 -24.53
N LYS A 14 -28.43 -1.31 -25.29
CA LYS A 14 -28.86 -0.86 -26.62
C LYS A 14 -29.69 0.42 -26.59
N VAL A 15 -30.53 0.60 -25.57
CA VAL A 15 -31.30 1.85 -25.39
C VAL A 15 -30.36 3.02 -25.06
N LEU A 16 -29.36 2.79 -24.21
CA LEU A 16 -28.39 3.82 -23.82
C LEU A 16 -27.37 4.14 -24.92
N ASP A 17 -27.02 3.16 -25.75
CA ASP A 17 -26.09 3.33 -26.85
C ASP A 17 -26.60 2.66 -28.15
N PRO A 18 -27.04 3.45 -29.13
CA PRO A 18 -27.48 2.95 -30.43
C PRO A 18 -26.41 2.15 -31.19
N ARG A 19 -25.12 2.28 -30.86
CA ARG A 19 -24.01 1.53 -31.46
C ARG A 19 -23.81 0.16 -30.83
N PHE A 20 -24.41 -0.11 -29.67
CA PHE A 20 -24.34 -1.41 -29.04
C PHE A 20 -24.87 -2.50 -29.98
N PRO A 21 -24.21 -3.67 -30.08
CA PRO A 21 -24.64 -4.73 -30.98
C PRO A 21 -26.05 -5.20 -30.63
N LYS A 22 -26.91 -5.34 -31.64
CA LYS A 22 -28.24 -5.95 -31.44
C LYS A 22 -28.02 -7.42 -31.05
N PRO A 23 -28.72 -7.93 -30.03
CA PRO A 23 -28.72 -9.36 -29.76
C PRO A 23 -29.13 -10.12 -31.02
N ASP A 24 -28.35 -11.12 -31.39
CA ASP A 24 -28.65 -11.99 -32.52
C ASP A 24 -29.91 -12.82 -32.23
N GLU A 25 -30.65 -13.20 -33.28
CA GLU A 25 -31.87 -14.01 -33.14
C GLU A 25 -31.61 -15.37 -32.49
N HIS A 26 -30.38 -15.87 -32.61
CA HIS A 26 -29.95 -17.11 -31.99
C HIS A 26 -29.49 -16.94 -30.53
N GLY A 27 -29.48 -15.71 -29.97
CA GLY A 27 -29.12 -15.42 -28.58
C GLY A 27 -27.66 -15.70 -28.21
N VAL A 28 -26.75 -15.79 -29.18
CA VAL A 28 -25.30 -16.01 -28.97
C VAL A 28 -24.71 -14.93 -28.07
N LEU A 29 -25.03 -13.66 -28.31
CA LEU A 29 -24.53 -12.54 -27.49
C LEU A 29 -25.03 -12.65 -26.05
N VAL A 30 -26.30 -13.02 -25.86
CA VAL A 30 -26.91 -13.21 -24.53
C VAL A 30 -26.19 -14.34 -23.79
N ARG A 31 -26.01 -15.51 -24.41
CA ARG A 31 -25.33 -16.65 -23.79
C ARG A 31 -23.86 -16.34 -23.45
N LEU A 32 -23.15 -15.62 -24.32
CA LEU A 32 -21.77 -15.22 -24.07
C LEU A 32 -21.67 -14.29 -22.84
N TRP A 33 -22.53 -13.28 -22.78
CA TRP A 33 -22.59 -12.37 -21.64
C TRP A 33 -23.01 -13.08 -20.35
N GLN A 34 -23.99 -13.98 -20.43
CA GLN A 34 -24.45 -14.76 -19.29
C GLN A 34 -23.32 -15.62 -18.72
N GLN A 35 -22.54 -16.28 -19.59
CA GLN A 35 -21.39 -17.07 -19.17
C GLN A 35 -20.34 -16.23 -18.44
N GLN A 36 -20.05 -15.02 -18.95
CA GLN A 36 -19.06 -14.10 -18.36
C GLN A 36 -19.56 -13.46 -17.05
N LEU A 37 -20.86 -13.17 -16.97
CA LEU A 37 -21.49 -12.48 -15.84
C LEU A 37 -22.24 -13.43 -14.89
N ARG A 38 -21.96 -14.73 -14.95
CA ARG A 38 -22.66 -15.76 -14.14
C ARG A 38 -22.63 -15.44 -12.63
N GLN A 39 -21.52 -14.88 -12.15
CA GLN A 39 -21.28 -14.53 -10.74
C GLN A 39 -21.74 -13.10 -10.37
N VAL A 40 -22.07 -12.27 -11.37
CA VAL A 40 -22.47 -10.89 -11.12
C VAL A 40 -23.98 -10.86 -10.82
N PRO A 41 -24.41 -10.27 -9.70
CA PRO A 41 -25.83 -10.03 -9.43
C PRO A 41 -26.40 -8.99 -10.41
N PHE A 42 -27.64 -9.19 -10.88
CA PHE A 42 -28.27 -8.27 -11.84
C PHE A 42 -28.28 -6.80 -11.41
N PRO A 43 -28.61 -6.43 -10.15
CA PRO A 43 -28.56 -5.03 -9.71
C PRO A 43 -27.16 -4.41 -9.81
N ALA A 44 -26.11 -5.20 -9.54
CA ALA A 44 -24.73 -4.73 -9.68
C ALA A 44 -24.34 -4.52 -11.14
N ALA A 45 -24.82 -5.39 -12.03
CA ALA A 45 -24.61 -5.23 -13.47
C ALA A 45 -25.32 -3.98 -14.02
N GLN A 46 -26.54 -3.69 -13.55
CA GLN A 46 -27.26 -2.47 -13.89
C GLN A 46 -26.53 -1.22 -13.41
N GLN A 47 -26.03 -1.23 -12.17
CA GLN A 47 -25.24 -0.12 -11.65
C GLN A 47 -23.99 0.11 -12.49
N ALA A 48 -23.26 -0.95 -12.83
CA ALA A 48 -22.06 -0.84 -13.66
C ALA A 48 -22.37 -0.30 -15.07
N LEU A 49 -23.50 -0.71 -15.65
CA LEU A 49 -23.98 -0.17 -16.92
C LEU A 49 -24.17 1.36 -16.84
N LEU A 50 -24.90 1.82 -15.81
CA LEU A 50 -25.17 3.25 -15.61
C LEU A 50 -23.89 4.04 -15.33
N SER A 51 -23.02 3.52 -14.45
CA SER A 51 -21.72 4.13 -14.14
C SER A 51 -20.85 4.27 -15.38
N TYR A 52 -20.78 3.22 -16.22
CA TYR A 52 -19.98 3.24 -17.45
C TYR A 52 -20.44 4.34 -18.40
N TYR A 53 -21.75 4.43 -18.68
CA TYR A 53 -22.28 5.45 -19.60
C TYR A 53 -22.24 6.87 -19.02
N ALA A 54 -22.21 7.02 -17.70
CA ALA A 54 -21.96 8.30 -17.03
C ALA A 54 -20.46 8.68 -16.99
N SER A 55 -19.55 7.72 -17.20
CA SER A 55 -18.11 7.89 -17.03
C SER A 55 -17.48 8.79 -18.10
N GLU A 56 -16.35 9.40 -17.74
CA GLU A 56 -15.54 10.18 -18.67
C GLU A 56 -14.96 9.32 -19.81
N ARG A 57 -14.64 8.05 -19.53
CA ARG A 57 -14.17 7.08 -20.52
C ARG A 57 -15.16 6.93 -21.67
N TYR A 58 -16.46 6.80 -21.37
CA TYR A 58 -17.48 6.73 -22.40
C TYR A 58 -17.58 8.04 -23.20
N ARG A 59 -17.55 9.20 -22.53
CA ARG A 59 -17.65 10.50 -23.20
C ARG A 59 -16.52 10.72 -24.22
N GLN A 60 -15.31 10.30 -23.87
CA GLN A 60 -14.12 10.48 -24.70
C GLN A 60 -14.05 9.50 -25.88
N HIS A 61 -14.30 8.21 -25.65
CA HIS A 61 -14.07 7.19 -26.67
C HIS A 61 -15.34 6.68 -27.35
N ARG A 62 -16.52 6.90 -26.73
CA ARG A 62 -17.83 6.49 -27.21
C ARG A 62 -17.89 5.01 -27.63
N GLN A 63 -17.16 4.18 -26.90
CA GLN A 63 -17.13 2.74 -27.08
C GLN A 63 -18.33 2.11 -26.35
N PRO A 64 -19.01 1.12 -26.93
CA PRO A 64 -20.02 0.35 -26.22
C PRO A 64 -19.40 -0.38 -25.03
N ILE A 65 -20.17 -0.49 -23.95
CA ILE A 65 -19.77 -1.28 -22.79
C ILE A 65 -19.55 -2.75 -23.17
N SER A 66 -18.56 -3.39 -22.56
CA SER A 66 -18.36 -4.84 -22.66
C SER A 66 -18.73 -5.55 -21.36
N ALA A 67 -18.99 -6.86 -21.42
CA ALA A 67 -19.16 -7.66 -20.22
C ALA A 67 -17.92 -7.64 -19.30
N ALA A 68 -16.73 -7.45 -19.87
CA ALA A 68 -15.50 -7.30 -19.10
C ALA A 68 -15.49 -6.01 -18.27
N ASP A 69 -16.05 -4.91 -18.80
CA ASP A 69 -16.18 -3.65 -18.06
C ASP A 69 -17.15 -3.83 -16.88
N VAL A 70 -18.30 -4.47 -17.09
CA VAL A 70 -19.27 -4.78 -16.03
C VAL A 70 -18.65 -5.65 -14.93
N LEU A 71 -17.94 -6.71 -15.33
CA LEU A 71 -17.26 -7.61 -14.38
C LEU A 71 -16.15 -6.89 -13.62
N GLY A 72 -15.41 -6.01 -14.29
CA GLY A 72 -14.35 -5.18 -13.71
C GLY A 72 -14.91 -4.27 -12.61
N GLU A 73 -15.96 -3.52 -12.92
CA GLU A 73 -16.58 -2.61 -11.96
C GLU A 73 -17.16 -3.34 -10.74
N TRP A 74 -17.82 -4.49 -10.96
CA TRP A 74 -18.31 -5.31 -9.85
C TRP A 74 -17.18 -5.80 -8.94
N ARG A 75 -16.06 -6.25 -9.51
CA ARG A 75 -14.87 -6.66 -8.75
C ARG A 75 -14.25 -5.51 -7.97
N ASP A 76 -14.18 -4.32 -8.58
CA ASP A 76 -13.68 -3.12 -7.92
C ASP A 76 -14.57 -2.71 -6.74
N ALA A 77 -15.89 -2.74 -6.93
CA ALA A 77 -16.85 -2.47 -5.87
C ALA A 77 -16.71 -3.46 -4.71
N HIS A 78 -16.53 -4.75 -5.00
CA HIS A 78 -16.29 -5.78 -3.99
C HIS A 78 -14.97 -5.55 -3.23
N ARG A 79 -13.87 -5.30 -3.94
CA ARG A 79 -12.57 -5.00 -3.31
C ARG A 79 -12.66 -3.77 -2.41
N ALA A 80 -13.35 -2.71 -2.86
CA ALA A 80 -13.54 -1.50 -2.07
C ALA A 80 -14.40 -1.75 -0.81
N ALA A 81 -15.42 -2.62 -0.90
CA ALA A 81 -16.19 -3.03 0.27
C ALA A 81 -15.33 -3.81 1.27
N GLU A 82 -14.53 -4.77 0.81
CA GLU A 82 -13.61 -5.53 1.66
C GLU A 82 -12.54 -4.64 2.33
N GLU A 83 -11.99 -3.68 1.59
CA GLU A 83 -11.02 -2.71 2.13
C GLU A 83 -11.66 -1.83 3.21
N ARG A 84 -12.89 -1.35 2.99
CA ARG A 84 -13.64 -0.61 4.01
C ARG A 84 -13.89 -1.45 5.26
N HIS A 85 -14.23 -2.73 5.10
CA HIS A 85 -14.43 -3.64 6.23
C HIS A 85 -13.13 -3.91 7.00
N ARG A 86 -12.01 -4.08 6.29
CA ARG A 86 -10.68 -4.24 6.90
C ARG A 86 -10.26 -2.98 7.66
N SER A 87 -10.44 -1.82 7.03
CA SER A 87 -10.15 -0.52 7.64
C SER A 87 -11.00 -0.27 8.89
N HIS A 88 -12.30 -0.57 8.83
CA HIS A 88 -13.20 -0.43 9.98
C HIS A 88 -12.82 -1.37 11.13
N ARG A 89 -12.47 -2.63 10.82
CA ARG A 89 -11.95 -3.58 11.83
C ARG A 89 -10.65 -3.09 12.45
N ALA A 90 -9.72 -2.59 11.65
CA ALA A 90 -8.46 -2.03 12.14
C ALA A 90 -8.69 -0.82 13.07
N LEU A 91 -9.60 0.09 12.71
CA LEU A 91 -9.99 1.22 13.55
C LEU A 91 -10.66 0.77 14.86
N THR A 92 -11.52 -0.25 14.79
CA THR A 92 -12.20 -0.80 15.98
C THR A 92 -11.19 -1.47 16.91
N GLN A 93 -10.24 -2.25 16.37
CA GLN A 93 -9.15 -2.85 17.14
C GLN A 93 -8.21 -1.79 17.73
N ALA A 94 -7.90 -0.73 16.97
CA ALA A 94 -7.08 0.37 17.47
C ALA A 94 -7.75 1.12 18.63
N ARG A 95 -9.08 1.23 18.65
CA ARG A 95 -9.83 1.81 19.78
C ARG A 95 -9.86 0.91 21.02
N GLN A 96 -9.74 -0.41 20.84
CA GLN A 96 -9.76 -1.38 21.95
C GLN A 96 -8.40 -1.52 22.64
N HIS A 97 -7.33 -0.99 22.06
CA HIS A 97 -6.02 -0.97 22.69
C HIS A 97 -5.68 0.46 23.13
N PRO A 98 -5.51 0.73 24.45
CA PRO A 98 -4.96 2.01 24.87
C PRO A 98 -3.61 2.24 24.20
N PHE A 99 -3.32 3.50 23.88
CA PHE A 99 -2.05 3.89 23.27
C PHE A 99 -0.89 3.44 24.15
N ASP A 100 -0.16 2.42 23.69
CA ASP A 100 1.04 1.89 24.33
C ASP A 100 2.26 2.34 23.51
N PRO A 101 3.00 3.38 23.96
CA PRO A 101 4.18 3.86 23.25
C PRO A 101 5.26 2.78 23.11
N ASP A 102 5.38 1.85 24.06
CA ASP A 102 6.35 0.75 23.99
C ASP A 102 5.97 -0.24 22.88
N ARG A 103 4.67 -0.48 22.67
CA ARG A 103 4.20 -1.30 21.54
C ARG A 103 4.55 -0.66 20.20
N LEU A 104 4.41 0.67 20.09
CA LEU A 104 4.78 1.41 18.88
C LEU A 104 6.28 1.33 18.62
N HIS A 105 7.12 1.55 19.66
CA HIS A 105 8.57 1.41 19.54
C HIS A 105 8.96 -0.01 19.11
N ARG A 106 8.44 -1.05 19.76
CA ARG A 106 8.66 -2.46 19.37
C ARG A 106 8.27 -2.73 17.92
N GLY A 107 7.13 -2.19 17.45
CA GLY A 107 6.67 -2.36 16.07
C GLY A 107 7.61 -1.69 15.05
N VAL A 108 8.03 -0.45 15.31
CA VAL A 108 8.99 0.27 14.48
C VAL A 108 10.33 -0.48 14.44
N ASP A 109 10.77 -1.00 15.58
CA ASP A 109 12.02 -1.74 15.70
C ASP A 109 12.02 -3.03 14.90
N GLN A 110 10.91 -3.76 14.91
CA GLN A 110 10.72 -4.96 14.10
C GLN A 110 10.77 -4.63 12.61
N ALA A 111 10.06 -3.58 12.18
CA ALA A 111 10.07 -3.15 10.78
C ALA A 111 11.47 -2.76 10.30
N VAL A 112 12.22 -2.00 11.11
CA VAL A 112 13.61 -1.60 10.79
C VAL A 112 14.53 -2.81 10.72
N THR A 113 14.42 -3.76 11.66
CA THR A 113 15.22 -5.00 11.63
C THR A 113 14.91 -5.84 10.40
N GLN A 114 13.64 -6.00 10.03
CA GLN A 114 13.25 -6.77 8.83
C GLN A 114 13.78 -6.13 7.54
N LEU A 115 13.72 -4.80 7.42
CA LEU A 115 14.28 -4.09 6.27
C LEU A 115 15.80 -4.25 6.16
N ALA A 116 16.51 -4.13 7.28
CA ALA A 116 17.96 -4.34 7.33
C ALA A 116 18.32 -5.80 7.00
N GLN A 117 17.58 -6.78 7.53
CA GLN A 117 17.78 -8.20 7.23
C GLN A 117 17.63 -8.48 5.73
N ARG A 118 16.56 -7.97 5.10
CA ARG A 118 16.35 -8.10 3.65
C ARG A 118 17.50 -7.50 2.83
N TRP A 119 18.05 -6.37 3.28
CA TRP A 119 19.20 -5.74 2.63
C TRP A 119 20.47 -6.58 2.73
N HIS A 120 20.73 -7.18 3.90
CA HIS A 120 21.86 -8.08 4.14
C HIS A 120 21.75 -9.39 3.35
N ILE A 121 20.55 -9.98 3.27
CA ILE A 121 20.30 -11.17 2.43
C ILE A 121 20.61 -10.88 0.96
N ARG A 122 20.17 -9.71 0.45
CA ARG A 122 20.51 -9.29 -0.92
C ARG A 122 22.01 -9.12 -1.17
N ARG A 123 22.81 -8.96 -0.10
CA ARG A 123 24.28 -8.87 -0.16
C ARG A 123 24.98 -10.22 0.07
N GLY A 124 24.23 -11.32 0.08
CA GLY A 124 24.78 -12.67 0.15
C GLY A 124 24.93 -13.24 1.56
N LEU A 125 24.45 -12.55 2.59
CA LEU A 125 24.40 -13.12 3.94
C LEU A 125 23.27 -14.16 4.02
N ASN A 126 23.51 -15.27 4.73
CA ASN A 126 22.44 -16.21 5.02
C ASN A 126 21.42 -15.58 6.01
N PRO A 127 20.19 -16.12 6.13
CA PRO A 127 19.14 -15.49 6.92
C PRO A 127 19.47 -15.27 8.40
N GLN A 128 20.26 -16.17 9.01
CA GLN A 128 20.67 -16.07 10.41
C GLN A 128 21.71 -14.97 10.60
N GLN A 129 22.77 -14.96 9.80
CA GLN A 129 23.79 -13.91 9.81
C GLN A 129 23.18 -12.54 9.51
N ALA A 130 22.23 -12.47 8.57
CA ALA A 130 21.51 -11.24 8.25
C ALA A 130 20.65 -10.73 9.41
N HIS A 131 20.07 -11.63 10.21
CA HIS A 131 19.29 -11.27 11.40
C HIS A 131 20.18 -10.68 12.50
N GLU A 132 21.27 -11.38 12.82
CA GLU A 132 22.27 -10.93 13.81
C GLU A 132 22.87 -9.59 13.40
N ARG A 133 23.21 -9.43 12.12
CA ARG A 133 23.76 -8.17 11.60
C ARG A 133 22.73 -7.03 11.64
N ALA A 134 21.48 -7.29 11.29
CA ALA A 134 20.41 -6.31 11.39
C ALA A 134 20.15 -5.85 12.83
N ALA A 135 20.22 -6.78 13.80
CA ALA A 135 20.12 -6.45 15.22
C ALA A 135 21.30 -5.58 15.70
N ALA A 136 22.53 -5.92 15.27
CA ALA A 136 23.72 -5.15 15.58
C ALA A 136 23.68 -3.73 14.96
N ASP A 137 23.28 -3.60 13.69
CA ASP A 137 23.15 -2.30 13.02
C ASP A 137 22.09 -1.43 13.70
N ARG A 138 20.97 -2.03 14.15
CA ARG A 138 19.94 -1.33 14.94
C ARG A 138 20.48 -0.85 16.28
N ALA A 139 21.19 -1.71 17.02
CA ALA A 139 21.78 -1.36 18.31
C ALA A 139 22.82 -0.24 18.16
N ALA A 140 23.70 -0.35 17.16
CA ALA A 140 24.66 0.70 16.82
C ALA A 140 23.95 2.02 16.50
N ARG A 141 22.87 1.97 15.71
CA ARG A 141 22.07 3.14 15.37
C ARG A 141 21.43 3.82 16.57
N ARG A 142 20.89 3.07 17.52
CA ARG A 142 20.37 3.64 18.76
C ARG A 142 21.47 4.28 19.58
N ALA A 143 22.60 3.61 19.73
CA ALA A 143 23.72 4.10 20.51
C ALA A 143 24.20 5.46 20.00
N TRP A 144 24.45 5.64 18.71
CA TRP A 144 24.90 6.95 18.24
C TRP A 144 23.79 8.00 18.14
N LEU A 145 22.52 7.60 18.03
CA LEU A 145 21.40 8.55 18.08
C LEU A 145 21.10 9.02 19.51
N SER A 146 21.50 8.31 20.57
CA SER A 146 21.24 8.74 21.95
C SER A 146 22.05 9.97 22.38
N VAL A 147 23.10 10.31 21.64
CA VAL A 147 23.96 11.48 21.90
C VAL A 147 23.82 12.52 20.79
N ALA A 148 24.04 13.79 21.13
CA ALA A 148 24.15 14.86 20.14
C ALA A 148 25.45 14.72 19.34
N CYS A 149 25.48 15.21 18.10
CA CYS A 149 26.67 15.19 17.26
C CYS A 149 27.54 16.44 17.52
N PRO A 150 28.78 16.31 18.03
CA PRO A 150 29.64 17.46 18.27
C PRO A 150 30.09 18.15 16.98
N HIS A 151 30.18 17.42 15.86
CA HIS A 151 30.62 17.98 14.58
C HIS A 151 29.54 18.82 13.89
N CYS A 152 28.34 18.28 13.66
CA CYS A 152 27.29 18.99 12.91
C CYS A 152 26.18 19.56 13.80
N ARG A 153 26.32 19.43 15.12
CA ARG A 153 25.37 19.88 16.14
C ARG A 153 23.95 19.33 15.95
N ALA A 154 23.82 18.16 15.32
CA ALA A 154 22.55 17.45 15.27
C ALA A 154 22.17 16.98 16.68
N PRO A 155 20.94 17.23 17.16
CA PRO A 155 20.52 16.83 18.50
C PRO A 155 20.42 15.30 18.63
N ALA A 156 20.29 14.84 19.88
CA ALA A 156 19.95 13.44 20.15
C ALA A 156 18.60 13.08 19.47
N GLY A 157 18.49 11.86 18.98
CA GLY A 157 17.36 11.37 18.18
C GLY A 157 17.41 11.74 16.69
N GLU A 158 18.17 12.76 16.30
CA GLU A 158 18.27 13.18 14.90
C GLU A 158 19.52 12.65 14.19
N PRO A 159 19.44 12.32 12.88
CA PRO A 159 20.61 11.89 12.13
C PRO A 159 21.59 13.03 11.84
N CYS A 160 22.83 12.68 11.51
CA CYS A 160 23.81 13.68 11.06
C CYS A 160 23.42 14.25 9.69
N TRP A 161 23.69 15.54 9.50
CA TRP A 161 23.39 16.27 8.27
C TRP A 161 24.65 16.61 7.48
N ARG A 162 24.52 16.80 6.16
CA ARG A 162 25.54 17.44 5.31
C ARG A 162 24.93 18.67 4.60
N PRO A 163 25.68 19.76 4.44
CA PRO A 163 25.25 20.89 3.63
C PRO A 163 25.12 20.45 2.17
N THR A 164 24.11 20.99 1.47
CA THR A 164 23.84 20.65 0.07
C THR A 164 24.23 21.85 -0.80
N PRO A 165 25.14 21.69 -1.78
CA PRO A 165 25.62 22.84 -2.56
C PRO A 165 24.58 23.42 -3.54
N ARG A 166 23.43 22.77 -3.75
CA ARG A 166 22.43 23.16 -4.76
C ARG A 166 21.01 23.37 -4.22
N ALA A 167 20.79 23.31 -2.90
CA ALA A 167 19.47 23.54 -2.31
C ALA A 167 19.61 24.24 -0.96
N VAL A 168 18.68 25.15 -0.65
CA VAL A 168 18.49 25.72 0.70
C VAL A 168 17.97 24.58 1.59
N GLY A 169 18.86 23.72 2.06
CA GLY A 169 18.46 22.52 2.78
C GLY A 169 19.64 21.67 3.26
N ARG A 170 19.35 20.79 4.21
CA ARG A 170 20.29 19.83 4.79
C ARG A 170 19.92 18.43 4.32
N VAL A 171 20.89 17.69 3.78
CA VAL A 171 20.67 16.28 3.41
C VAL A 171 21.14 15.38 4.55
N ARG A 172 20.33 14.38 4.87
CA ARG A 172 20.67 13.35 5.85
C ARG A 172 21.87 12.53 5.38
N ARG A 173 22.86 12.36 6.25
CA ARG A 173 23.97 11.41 6.03
C ARG A 173 23.52 9.99 6.33
N THR A 174 23.94 9.06 5.49
CA THR A 174 23.73 7.62 5.69
C THR A 174 24.55 7.08 6.88
N GLN A 175 25.75 7.63 7.09
CA GLN A 175 26.63 7.31 8.22
C GLN A 175 26.81 8.54 9.14
N PRO A 176 26.84 8.35 10.47
CA PRO A 176 27.11 9.44 11.40
C PRO A 176 28.55 9.97 11.25
N HIS A 177 28.82 11.17 11.79
CA HIS A 177 30.21 11.64 11.89
C HIS A 177 30.98 10.75 12.87
N PRO A 178 32.27 10.45 12.61
CA PRO A 178 33.10 9.64 13.51
C PRO A 178 33.09 10.15 14.96
N SER A 179 33.12 11.46 15.15
CA SER A 179 33.04 12.08 16.49
C SER A 179 31.77 11.74 17.26
N ARG A 180 30.63 11.54 16.58
CA ARG A 180 29.39 11.10 17.24
C ARG A 180 29.46 9.63 17.65
N ILE A 181 30.16 8.80 16.90
CA ILE A 181 30.38 7.39 17.27
C ILE A 181 31.25 7.33 18.52
N THR A 182 32.33 8.11 18.58
CA THR A 182 33.21 8.19 19.76
C THR A 182 32.43 8.63 21.00
N GLU A 183 31.64 9.71 20.89
CA GLU A 183 30.81 10.21 21.99
C GLU A 183 29.81 9.15 22.49
N ALA A 184 29.19 8.42 21.57
CA ALA A 184 28.23 7.37 21.90
C ALA A 184 28.89 6.17 22.59
N LEU A 185 30.13 5.84 22.22
CA LEU A 185 30.90 4.80 22.89
C LEU A 185 31.29 5.25 24.31
N GLN A 186 31.75 6.48 24.48
CA GLN A 186 32.09 7.07 25.78
C GLN A 186 30.89 7.10 26.72
N ALA A 187 29.76 7.64 26.27
CA ALA A 187 28.53 7.69 27.07
C ALA A 187 28.06 6.31 27.55
N ARG A 188 28.28 5.26 26.76
CA ARG A 188 27.95 3.87 27.17
C ARG A 188 28.88 3.35 28.26
N HIS A 189 30.15 3.71 28.22
CA HIS A 189 31.09 3.35 29.28
C HIS A 189 30.71 4.02 30.60
N ASP A 190 30.32 5.29 30.58
CA ASP A 190 29.95 6.06 31.78
C ASP A 190 28.66 5.55 32.43
N THR A 191 27.70 5.07 31.64
CA THR A 191 26.45 4.45 32.16
C THR A 191 26.63 3.03 32.71
N GLY A 192 27.78 2.38 32.47
CA GLY A 192 28.04 0.99 32.88
C GLY A 192 28.86 0.85 34.17
N THR A 193 29.31 1.95 34.76
CA THR A 193 30.17 2.01 35.96
C THR A 193 29.47 2.60 37.19
N GLY A 194 28.12 2.67 37.18
CA GLY A 194 27.29 3.12 38.30
C GLY A 194 26.32 2.06 38.78
#